data_AF-A0A1J3J1X2-F1
#
_entry.id   AF-A0A1J3J1X2-F1
#
_cell.length_a   1.000
_cell.length_b   1.000
_cell.length_c   1.000
_cell.angle_alpha   90.00
_cell.angle_beta   90.00
_cell.angle_gamma   90.00
#
_symmetry.space_group_name_H-M   'P 1'
#
loop_
_entity.id
_entity.type
_entity.pdbx_description
1 polymer ?
#
loop_
_entity_poly.entity_id
_entity_poly.type
_entity_poly.pdbx_seq_one_letter_code
_entity_poly.pdbx_strand_id
1 'polypeptide(L)'
;RVVPALGLAWANCVNSRLFISRSDDTVCKERRENDENGPRSVTRRAQRRLDIVFSPHLPGSSCEFMITQEGICGVSVSESLV
;
A
#
# COMPACT_ATOMS: atom_id res chain seq x y z
N ARG A 1 -11.66 7.95 14.29
CA ARG A 1 -12.33 6.73 13.79
C ARG A 1 -12.66 6.98 12.32
N VAL A 2 -12.13 6.18 11.40
CA VAL A 2 -12.51 6.29 9.98
C VAL A 2 -13.80 5.52 9.78
N VAL A 3 -14.78 6.13 9.11
CA VAL A 3 -16.03 5.46 8.72
C VAL A 3 -16.16 5.53 7.20
N PRO A 4 -16.56 4.44 6.54
CA PRO A 4 -16.85 4.50 5.11
C PRO A 4 -17.99 5.50 4.87
N ALA A 5 -17.89 6.31 3.82
CA ALA A 5 -18.90 7.33 3.49
C ALA A 5 -20.23 6.74 2.97
N LEU A 6 -20.27 5.42 2.76
CA LEU A 6 -21.43 4.70 2.27
C LEU A 6 -22.35 4.35 3.45
N GLY A 7 -23.51 5.01 3.50
CA GLY A 7 -24.57 4.66 4.45
C GLY A 7 -25.09 3.23 4.25
N LEU A 8 -25.92 2.74 5.19
CA LEU A 8 -26.37 1.33 5.26
C LEU A 8 -26.89 0.75 3.93
N ALA A 9 -27.68 1.52 3.17
CA ALA A 9 -28.23 1.07 1.89
C ALA A 9 -27.12 0.76 0.87
N TRP A 10 -26.19 1.69 0.67
CA TRP A 10 -25.12 1.55 -0.31
C TRP A 10 -24.03 0.56 0.13
N ALA A 11 -23.87 0.40 1.43
CA ALA A 11 -22.96 -0.58 2.00
C ALA A 11 -23.36 -2.01 1.59
N ASN A 12 -24.65 -2.30 1.43
CA ASN A 12 -25.14 -3.62 1.01
C ASN A 12 -25.03 -3.87 -0.50
N CYS A 13 -24.77 -2.84 -1.31
CA CYS A 13 -24.61 -2.98 -2.76
C CYS A 13 -23.18 -3.31 -3.20
N VAL A 14 -22.24 -3.44 -2.27
CA VAL A 14 -20.85 -3.79 -2.56
C VAL A 14 -20.50 -5.16 -1.96
N ASN A 15 -19.90 -6.02 -2.77
CA ASN A 15 -19.55 -7.38 -2.36
C ASN A 15 -18.24 -7.44 -1.56
N SER A 16 -17.33 -6.49 -1.79
CA SER A 16 -16.04 -6.44 -1.09
C SER A 16 -15.74 -5.02 -0.64
N ARG A 17 -15.23 -4.89 0.58
CA ARG A 17 -14.76 -3.62 1.14
C ARG A 17 -13.33 -3.79 1.62
N LEU A 18 -12.48 -2.88 1.19
CA LEU A 18 -11.05 -2.88 1.49
C LEU A 18 -10.74 -1.60 2.26
N PHE A 19 -9.91 -1.70 3.28
CA PHE A 19 -9.38 -0.56 4.03
C PHE A 19 -7.91 -0.37 3.65
N ILE A 20 -7.56 0.85 3.24
CA ILE A 20 -6.18 1.20 2.88
C ILE A 20 -5.65 2.17 3.92
N SER A 21 -4.50 1.86 4.49
CA SER A 21 -3.80 2.71 5.46
C SER A 21 -2.38 3.02 5.01
N ARG A 22 -1.83 4.11 5.53
CA ARG A 22 -0.39 4.40 5.37
C ARG A 22 0.37 3.45 6.29
N SER A 23 1.39 2.77 5.77
CA SER A 23 2.37 2.10 6.62
C SER A 23 3.35 3.14 7.17
N ASP A 24 3.85 2.91 8.37
CA ASP A 24 4.84 3.79 9.01
C ASP A 24 6.19 3.77 8.26
N ASP A 25 6.41 2.73 7.46
CA ASP A 25 7.63 2.48 6.69
C ASP A 25 7.58 3.15 5.31
N THR A 26 7.25 4.45 5.22
CA THR A 26 7.46 5.19 3.98
C THR A 26 8.95 5.34 3.74
N VAL A 27 9.56 4.29 3.20
CA VAL A 27 10.97 4.24 2.86
C VAL A 27 11.20 5.21 1.72
N CYS A 28 11.48 6.47 2.07
CA CYS A 28 12.33 7.34 1.28
C CYS A 28 13.70 6.66 1.23
N LYS A 29 13.86 5.68 0.33
CA LYS A 29 15.16 5.05 0.09
C LYS A 29 15.99 6.12 -0.61
N GLU A 30 16.61 6.99 0.18
CA GLU A 30 17.76 7.74 -0.29
C GLU A 30 18.78 6.68 -0.71
N ARG A 31 19.10 6.67 -2.00
CA ARG A 31 20.13 5.81 -2.55
C ARG A 31 21.41 6.14 -1.76
N ARG A 32 22.10 5.10 -1.29
CA ARG A 32 23.43 5.18 -0.65
C ARG A 32 24.29 6.21 -1.41
N GLU A 33 24.87 7.15 -0.67
CA GLU A 33 25.90 8.09 -1.15
C GLU A 33 26.97 7.33 -1.96
N ASN A 34 26.87 7.33 -3.30
CA ASN A 34 28.05 7.19 -4.17
C ASN A 34 27.79 7.52 -5.65
N ASP A 35 26.80 8.34 -6.00
CA ASP A 35 26.54 8.68 -7.41
C ASP A 35 26.48 10.22 -7.55
N GLU A 36 27.65 10.81 -7.77
CA GLU A 36 27.80 12.24 -8.06
C GLU A 36 27.26 12.55 -9.46
N ASN A 37 26.54 13.68 -9.58
CA ASN A 37 26.13 14.35 -10.83
C ASN A 37 24.96 13.76 -11.66
N GLY A 38 23.80 13.57 -11.05
CA GLY A 38 22.51 13.53 -11.77
C GLY A 38 21.40 14.25 -11.01
N PRO A 39 20.38 14.85 -11.68
CA PRO A 39 19.25 15.47 -10.98
C PRO A 39 18.62 14.42 -10.06
N ARG A 40 18.61 14.72 -8.74
CA ARG A 40 18.06 13.87 -7.68
C ARG A 40 16.57 13.67 -7.90
N SER A 41 16.20 12.66 -8.70
CA SER A 41 14.81 12.23 -8.81
C SER A 41 14.46 11.46 -7.53
N VAL A 42 13.98 12.18 -6.52
CA VAL A 42 13.40 11.56 -5.32
C VAL A 42 12.16 10.80 -5.79
N THR A 43 12.31 9.50 -6.06
CA THR A 43 11.17 8.65 -6.36
C THR A 43 10.38 8.49 -5.07
N ARG A 44 9.33 9.31 -4.89
CA ARG A 44 8.38 9.19 -3.79
C ARG A 44 7.64 7.87 -3.90
N ARG A 45 8.15 6.86 -3.19
CA ARG A 45 7.51 5.55 -3.04
C ARG A 45 6.66 5.58 -1.77
N ALA A 46 5.41 5.18 -1.90
CA ALA A 46 4.47 5.15 -0.80
C ALA A 46 4.04 3.72 -0.52
N GLN A 47 4.62 3.11 0.51
CA GLN A 47 4.15 1.81 1.01
C GLN A 47 2.84 1.99 1.77
N ARG A 48 1.90 1.09 1.52
CA ARG A 48 0.54 1.10 2.06
C ARG A 48 0.15 -0.31 2.44
N ARG A 49 -0.73 -0.40 3.43
CA ARG A 49 -1.34 -1.66 3.84
C ARG A 49 -2.79 -1.69 3.39
N LEU A 50 -3.22 -2.82 2.84
CA LEU A 50 -4.57 -3.12 2.41
C LEU A 50 -5.13 -4.23 3.28
N ASP A 51 -6.28 -3.99 3.91
CA ASP A 51 -6.97 -4.95 4.76
C ASP A 51 -8.35 -5.27 4.18
N ILE A 52 -8.72 -6.54 4.14
CA ILE A 52 -10.07 -6.97 3.76
C ILE A 52 -10.99 -6.80 4.98
N VAL A 53 -11.86 -5.79 4.94
CA VAL A 53 -12.79 -5.51 6.06
C VAL A 53 -14.16 -6.15 5.86
N PHE A 54 -14.52 -6.54 4.64
CA PHE A 54 -15.71 -7.33 4.33
C PHE A 54 -15.56 -8.00 2.96
N SER A 55 -15.84 -9.30 2.86
CA SER A 55 -16.06 -10.02 1.60
C SER A 55 -16.70 -11.39 1.87
N PRO A 56 -17.65 -11.86 1.05
CA PRO A 56 -18.19 -13.23 1.16
C PRO A 56 -17.26 -14.30 0.57
N HIS A 57 -16.26 -13.91 -0.23
CA HIS A 57 -15.42 -14.83 -0.99
C HIS A 57 -13.93 -14.76 -0.65
N LEU A 58 -13.51 -13.72 0.07
CA LEU A 58 -12.12 -13.52 0.45
C LEU A 58 -11.94 -13.70 1.96
N PRO A 59 -10.86 -14.37 2.40
CA PRO A 59 -10.54 -14.49 3.82
C PRO A 59 -10.17 -13.13 4.40
N GLY A 60 -10.41 -12.94 5.70
CA GLY A 60 -9.88 -11.81 6.45
C GLY A 60 -8.35 -11.83 6.42
N SER A 61 -7.78 -11.05 5.51
CA SER A 61 -6.35 -11.03 5.23
C SER A 61 -5.90 -9.61 4.91
N SER A 62 -4.60 -9.40 4.98
CA SER A 62 -3.96 -8.12 4.71
C SER A 62 -2.73 -8.31 3.83
N CYS A 63 -2.42 -7.32 3.01
CA CYS A 63 -1.20 -7.29 2.23
C CYS A 63 -0.62 -5.88 2.14
N GLU A 64 0.64 -5.81 1.74
CA GLU A 64 1.32 -4.55 1.49
C GLU A 64 1.55 -4.34 0.00
N PHE A 65 1.50 -3.08 -0.41
CA PHE A 65 1.77 -2.68 -1.77
C PHE A 65 2.48 -1.33 -1.79
N MET A 66 3.09 -1.02 -2.94
CA MET A 66 3.82 0.22 -3.17
C MET A 66 3.13 1.03 -4.25
N ILE A 67 2.98 2.33 -4.00
CA ILE A 67 2.56 3.32 -5.00
C ILE A 67 3.82 4.01 -5.54
N THR A 68 3.99 3.92 -6.85
CA THR A 68 5.10 4.48 -7.64
C THR A 68 4.55 5.50 -8.64
N GLN A 69 5.43 6.15 -9.43
CA GLN A 69 4.97 7.06 -10.49
C GLN A 69 4.28 6.30 -11.64
N GLU A 70 4.63 5.03 -11.80
CA GLU A 70 4.15 4.12 -12.84
C GLU A 70 2.86 3.39 -12.43
N GLY A 71 2.46 3.46 -11.15
CA GLY A 71 1.26 2.83 -10.61
C GLY A 71 1.49 2.01 -9.34
N ILE A 72 0.69 0.96 -9.17
CA ILE A 72 0.70 0.08 -7.99
C ILE A 72 1.49 -1.19 -8.29
N CYS A 73 2.40 -1.56 -7.40
CA CYS A 73 3.13 -2.83 -7.46
C CYS A 73 3.15 -3.55 -6.10
N GLY A 74 3.28 -4.88 -6.12
CA GLY A 74 3.43 -5.68 -4.91
C GLY A 74 4.80 -5.49 -4.26
N VAL A 75 4.88 -5.67 -2.94
CA VAL A 75 6.16 -5.69 -2.23
C VAL A 75 6.76 -7.09 -2.38
N SER A 76 7.90 -7.22 -3.06
CA SER A 76 8.68 -8.46 -3.03
C SER A 76 9.40 -8.56 -1.69
N VAL A 77 9.10 -9.58 -0.91
CA VAL A 77 9.90 -9.90 0.29
C VAL A 77 11.27 -10.30 -0.21
N SER A 78 12.27 -9.44 0.01
CA SER A 78 13.65 -9.85 -0.14
C SER A 78 13.92 -10.79 1.03
N GLU A 79 13.84 -12.09 0.79
CA GLU A 79 14.32 -13.10 1.73
C GLU A 79 15.77 -12.73 2.05
N SER A 80 15.95 -12.13 3.22
CA SER A 80 17.27 -11.88 3.77
C SER A 80 17.75 -13.23 4.24
N LEU A 81 18.48 -13.94 3.37
CA LEU A 81 19.15 -15.19 3.68
C LEU A 81 19.87 -15.04 5.03
N VAL A 82 19.42 -15.83 6.01
CA VAL A 82 20.13 -16.09 7.26
C VAL A 82 21.10 -17.24 7.02
#